data_AF-K1RKH8-F1
#
_entry.id   AF-K1RKH8-F1
#
_cell.length_a   1.000
_cell.length_b   1.000
_cell.length_c   1.000
_cell.angle_alpha   90.00
_cell.angle_beta   90.00
_cell.angle_gamma   90.00
#
_symmetry.space_group_name_H-M   'P 1'
#
loop_
_entity.id
_entity.type
_entity.pdbx_description
1 polymer ?
#
loop_
_entity_poly.entity_id
_entity_poly.type
_entity_poly.pdbx_seq_one_letter_code
_entity_poly.pdbx_strand_id
1 'polypeptide(L)' 'GFTKPPVKSGAVFNVGDCVQHKVFGKGMVMKAEKMGNDTMLEIAFDKAGTKTLMANYCSNMKKI' A
#
# COMPACT_ATOMS: atom_id res chain seq x y z
N GLY A 1 -20.51 -5.33 13.12
CA GLY A 1 -19.52 -4.28 13.43
C GLY A 1 -18.30 -4.46 12.54
N PHE A 2 -17.48 -3.42 12.39
CA PHE A 2 -16.25 -3.32 11.57
C PHE A 2 -16.42 -2.88 10.10
N THR A 3 -16.84 -1.63 9.88
CA THR A 3 -16.44 -0.88 8.68
C THR A 3 -15.67 0.36 9.13
N LYS A 4 -14.41 0.18 9.52
CA LYS A 4 -13.49 1.34 9.57
C LYS A 4 -13.47 1.89 8.15
N PRO A 5 -13.88 3.15 7.92
CA PRO A 5 -13.87 3.71 6.57
C PRO A 5 -12.44 3.59 6.02
N PRO A 6 -12.28 3.29 4.71
CA PRO A 6 -10.97 3.29 4.08
C PRO A 6 -10.31 4.62 4.42
N VAL A 7 -9.19 4.55 5.14
CA VAL A 7 -8.48 5.73 5.55
C VAL A 7 -7.98 6.31 4.24
N LYS A 8 -8.52 7.46 3.84
CA LYS A 8 -8.00 8.25 2.72
C LYS A 8 -6.56 8.58 3.08
N SER A 9 -5.66 7.66 2.79
CA SER A 9 -4.24 7.91 2.85
C SER A 9 -4.01 8.89 1.72
N GLY A 10 -4.00 10.18 2.04
CA GLY A 10 -3.52 11.22 1.12
C GLY A 10 -2.05 11.00 0.71
N ALA A 11 -1.41 9.94 1.23
CA ALA A 11 -0.17 9.40 0.74
C ALA A 11 -0.36 8.82 -0.66
N VAL A 12 0.06 9.61 -1.65
CA VAL A 12 0.31 9.13 -3.01
C VAL A 12 1.56 8.25 -2.96
N PHE A 13 1.41 6.98 -3.27
CA PHE A 13 2.51 6.03 -3.39
C PHE A 13 2.91 5.93 -4.86
N ASN A 14 4.19 6.13 -5.14
CA ASN A 14 4.75 6.03 -6.48
C ASN A 14 5.62 4.78 -6.60
N VAL A 15 5.81 4.32 -7.83
CA VAL A 15 6.77 3.26 -8.14
C VAL A 15 8.16 3.68 -7.67
N GLY A 16 8.85 2.79 -6.96
CA GLY A 16 10.14 3.04 -6.33
C GLY A 16 10.06 3.47 -4.87
N ASP A 17 8.87 3.83 -4.36
CA ASP A 17 8.74 4.22 -2.96
C ASP A 17 8.95 3.03 -2.02
N CYS A 18 9.75 3.26 -0.98
CA CYS A 18 9.87 2.34 0.13
C CYS A 18 8.72 2.56 1.11
N VAL A 19 8.12 1.45 1.53
CA VAL A 19 7.00 1.44 2.46
C VAL A 19 7.27 0.45 3.58
N GLN A 20 6.65 0.66 4.73
CA GLN A 20 6.68 -0.24 5.85
C GLN A 20 5.26 -0.53 6.31
N HIS A 21 4.87 -1.81 6.23
CA HIS A 21 3.61 -2.31 6.73
C HIS A 21 3.82 -2.99 8.08
N LYS A 22 2.93 -2.74 9.04
CA LYS A 22 3.07 -3.28 10.41
C LYS A 22 3.13 -4.82 10.46
N VAL A 23 2.43 -5.50 9.55
CA VAL A 23 2.36 -6.97 9.52
C VAL A 23 3.38 -7.57 8.54
N PHE A 24 3.55 -6.96 7.37
CA PHE A 24 4.38 -7.53 6.28
C PHE A 24 5.83 -7.03 6.32
N GLY A 25 6.12 -6.02 7.13
CA GLY A 25 7.44 -5.42 7.22
C GLY A 25 7.70 -4.40 6.11
N LYS A 26 8.97 -4.21 5.78
CA LYS A 26 9.40 -3.30 4.72
C LYS A 26 9.09 -3.89 3.34
N GLY A 27 8.72 -3.03 2.42
CA GLY A 27 8.55 -3.38 1.02
C GLY A 27 8.77 -2.17 0.11
N MET A 28 8.81 -2.42 -1.18
CA MET A 28 9.00 -1.41 -2.21
C MET A 28 7.85 -1.47 -3.21
N VAL A 29 7.32 -0.32 -3.59
CA VAL A 29 6.27 -0.22 -4.60
C VAL A 29 6.89 -0.51 -5.97
N MET A 30 6.50 -1.63 -6.56
CA MET A 30 6.92 -2.06 -7.90
C MET A 30 6.01 -1.49 -8.99
N LYS A 31 4.71 -1.36 -8.70
CA LYS A 31 3.73 -0.77 -9.63
C LYS A 31 2.68 0.04 -8.88
N ALA A 32 2.21 1.12 -9.51
CA ALA A 32 1.10 1.92 -9.05
C ALA A 32 0.19 2.21 -10.24
N GLU A 33 -1.00 1.61 -10.25
CA GLU A 33 -1.98 1.73 -11.31
C GLU A 33 -3.27 2.35 -10.78
N LYS A 34 -3.76 3.39 -11.43
CA LYS A 34 -4.96 4.10 -10.98
C LYS A 34 -6.21 3.36 -11.44
N MET A 35 -6.98 2.82 -10.49
CA MET A 35 -8.22 2.09 -10.75
C MET A 35 -9.43 2.92 -10.31
N GLY A 36 -9.93 3.77 -11.22
CA GLY A 36 -11.08 4.64 -10.98
C GLY A 36 -10.85 5.60 -9.81
N ASN A 37 -11.46 5.30 -8.67
CA ASN A 37 -11.37 6.10 -7.44
C ASN A 37 -10.21 5.68 -6.52
N ASP A 38 -9.50 4.61 -6.87
CA ASP A 38 -8.46 4.00 -6.06
C ASP A 38 -7.14 3.86 -6.84
N THR A 39 -6.09 3.42 -6.15
CA THR A 39 -4.81 3.10 -6.78
C THR A 39 -4.39 1.70 -6.35
N MET A 40 -4.25 0.80 -7.31
CA MET A 40 -3.72 -0.53 -7.13
C MET A 40 -2.20 -0.45 -7.05
N LEU A 41 -1.65 -0.86 -5.92
CA LEU A 41 -0.22 -0.85 -5.64
C LEU A 41 0.27 -2.30 -5.61
N GLU A 42 1.28 -2.61 -6.39
CA GLU A 42 2.02 -3.85 -6.30
C GLU A 42 3.28 -3.60 -5.48
N ILE A 43 3.38 -4.21 -4.31
CA ILE A 43 4.45 -3.97 -3.34
C ILE A 43 5.20 -5.27 -3.09
N ALA A 44 6.50 -5.26 -3.36
CA ALA A 44 7.39 -6.36 -3.00
C ALA A 44 7.80 -6.21 -1.53
N PHE A 45 7.19 -7.00 -0.64
CA PHE A 45 7.59 -7.06 0.77
C PHE A 45 8.71 -8.08 0.96
N ASP A 46 9.70 -7.71 1.77
CA ASP A 46 10.87 -8.54 2.03
C ASP A 46 10.50 -9.89 2.69
N LYS A 47 9.57 -9.84 3.65
CA LYS A 47 9.15 -11.04 4.41
C LYS A 47 7.96 -11.78 3.82
N ALA A 48 7.10 -11.09 3.08
CA ALA A 48 5.82 -11.62 2.61
C ALA A 48 5.77 -11.84 1.08
N GLY A 49 6.84 -11.46 0.37
CA GLY A 49 6.88 -11.46 -1.08
C GLY A 49 6.04 -10.34 -1.70
N THR A 50 5.75 -10.48 -2.99
CA THR A 50 4.95 -9.49 -3.73
C THR A 50 3.47 -9.59 -3.37
N LYS A 51 2.91 -8.46 -2.94
CA LYS A 51 1.50 -8.31 -2.58
C LYS A 51 0.90 -7.15 -3.36
N THR A 52 -0.27 -7.40 -3.93
CA THR A 52 -1.07 -6.36 -4.56
C THR A 52 -2.12 -5.87 -3.59
N LEU A 53 -2.20 -4.56 -3.39
CA LEU A 53 -3.06 -3.93 -2.40
C LEU A 53 -3.48 -2.54 -2.86
N MET A 54 -4.67 -2.13 -2.45
CA MET A 54 -5.20 -0.81 -2.81
C MET A 54 -4.66 0.24 -1.86
N ALA A 55 -4.32 1.42 -2.37
CA ALA A 55 -3.80 2.55 -1.60
C ALA A 55 -4.75 2.93 -0.45
N ASN A 56 -6.06 2.84 -0.66
CA ASN A 56 -7.06 3.11 0.38
C ASN A 56 -7.13 2.06 1.51
N TYR A 57 -6.59 0.85 1.27
CA TYR A 57 -6.50 -0.22 2.28
C TYR A 57 -5.17 -0.24 3.05
N CYS A 58 -4.26 0.68 2.72
CA CYS A 58 -2.94 0.81 3.33
C CYS A 58 -2.93 1.61 4.64
N SER A 59 -3.99 1.53 5.43
CA SER A 59 -4.13 2.25 6.71
C SER A 59 -3.02 1.96 7.73
N ASN A 60 -2.32 0.82 7.60
CA ASN A 60 -1.18 0.42 8.43
C ASN A 60 0.15 0.46 7.67
N MET A 61 0.21 1.22 6.57
CA MET A 61 1.39 1.40 5.74
C MET A 61 1.95 2.81 5.91
N LYS A 62 3.26 2.91 6.11
CA LYS A 62 3.99 4.17 6.16
C LYS A 62 4.99 4.21 5.02
N LYS A 63 5.08 5.33 4.32
CA LYS A 63 6.22 5.62 3.43
C LYS A 63 7.45 5.89 4.30
N ILE A 64 8.60 5.33 3.95
CA ILE A 64 9.89 5.45 4.66
C ILE A 64 10.97 5.98 3.74
#